data_AF-A0A350MUM1-F1
#
_entry.id   AF-A0A350MUM1-F1
#
_cell.length_a   1.000
_cell.length_b   1.000
_cell.length_c   1.000
_cell.angle_alpha   90.00
_cell.angle_beta   90.00
_cell.angle_gamma   90.00
#
_symmetry.space_group_name_H-M   'P 1'
#
loop_
_entity.id
_entity.type
_entity.pdbx_description
1 polymer ?
#
loop_
_entity_poly.entity_id
_entity_poly.type
_entity_poly.pdbx_seq_one_letter_code
_entity_poly.pdbx_strand_id
1 'polypeptide(L)'
;REFVEKGIVRDPNTHKAILIHLWNFFEEGGFIVKGLIFSPILGAKGNIEFFFHLSLNGGEPTAAEEIAERVSWVVDEAHHLLRKKAPGRVGEG
;
A
#
# COMPACT_ATOMS: atom_id res chain seq x y z
N ARG A 1 -10.46 -1.65 -16.20
CA ARG A 1 -9.00 -1.35 -16.11
C ARG A 1 -8.88 0.18 -16.03
N GLU A 2 -9.09 0.77 -14.86
CA GLU A 2 -9.30 2.24 -14.76
C GLU A 2 -8.23 3.00 -13.97
N PHE A 3 -7.19 2.36 -13.44
CA PHE A 3 -6.26 3.03 -12.51
C PHE A 3 -4.77 2.81 -12.81
N VAL A 4 -4.42 2.32 -14.00
CA VAL A 4 -3.06 1.89 -14.32
C VAL A 4 -2.59 2.53 -15.61
N GLU A 5 -1.72 3.53 -15.50
CA GLU A 5 -1.07 4.14 -16.66
C GLU A 5 0.22 3.36 -16.96
N LYS A 6 0.31 2.69 -18.12
CA LYS A 6 1.50 1.93 -18.58
C LYS A 6 2.00 0.83 -17.61
N GLY A 7 1.17 0.39 -16.67
CA GLY A 7 1.55 -0.57 -15.62
C GLY A 7 2.04 0.07 -14.32
N ILE A 8 1.82 1.37 -14.12
CA ILE A 8 2.27 2.13 -12.95
C ILE A 8 1.06 2.66 -12.19
N VAL A 9 1.07 2.47 -10.87
CA VAL A 9 0.10 3.06 -9.95
C VAL A 9 0.77 4.23 -9.21
N ARG A 10 0.15 5.41 -9.29
CA ARG A 10 0.69 6.65 -8.68
C ARG A 10 -0.25 7.32 -7.70
N ASP A 11 -1.54 7.03 -7.79
CA ASP A 11 -2.55 7.64 -6.94
C ASP A 11 -2.55 6.95 -5.56
N PRO A 12 -2.34 7.71 -4.45
CA PRO A 12 -2.44 7.18 -3.10
C PRO A 12 -3.79 6.50 -2.83
N ASN A 13 -4.90 7.04 -3.34
CA ASN A 13 -6.22 6.46 -3.08
C ASN A 13 -6.36 5.08 -3.75
N THR A 14 -5.83 4.92 -4.96
CA THR A 14 -5.72 3.62 -5.62
C THR A 14 -4.90 2.63 -4.78
N HIS A 15 -3.75 3.03 -4.20
CA HIS A 15 -3.01 2.16 -3.29
C HIS A 15 -3.83 1.77 -2.05
N LYS A 16 -4.50 2.74 -1.41
CA LYS A 16 -5.33 2.48 -0.23
C LYS A 16 -6.42 1.45 -0.53
N ALA A 17 -7.13 1.62 -1.65
CA ALA A 17 -8.18 0.70 -2.08
C ALA A 17 -7.65 -0.73 -2.33
N ILE A 18 -6.50 -0.87 -3.00
CA ILE A 18 -5.87 -2.18 -3.25
C ILE A 18 -5.46 -2.84 -1.93
N LEU A 19 -4.82 -2.10 -1.03
CA LEU A 19 -4.32 -2.65 0.22
C LEU A 19 -5.45 -3.06 1.17
N ILE A 20 -6.53 -2.29 1.27
CA ILE A 20 -7.73 -2.67 2.03
C ILE A 20 -8.35 -3.94 1.45
N HIS A 21 -8.50 -3.99 0.11
CA HIS A 21 -9.04 -5.18 -0.55
C HIS A 21 -8.19 -6.43 -0.27
N LEU A 22 -6.87 -6.32 -0.38
CA LEU A 22 -5.95 -7.43 -0.08
C LEU A 22 -5.99 -7.84 1.40
N TRP A 23 -6.07 -6.86 2.32
CA TRP A 23 -6.19 -7.15 3.75
C TRP A 23 -7.41 -8.01 4.03
N ASN A 24 -8.58 -7.59 3.55
CA ASN A 24 -9.83 -8.34 3.71
C ASN A 24 -9.75 -9.71 3.06
N PHE A 25 -9.16 -9.80 1.86
CA PHE A 25 -8.94 -11.08 1.18
C PHE A 25 -8.10 -12.06 2.02
N PHE A 26 -7.08 -11.58 2.73
CA PHE A 26 -6.28 -12.43 3.62
C PHE A 26 -7.08 -12.90 4.84
N GLU A 27 -7.85 -12.00 5.48
CA GLU A 27 -8.69 -12.35 6.63
C GLU A 27 -9.82 -13.32 6.28
N GLU A 28 -10.48 -13.12 5.13
CA GLU A 28 -11.45 -14.06 4.56
C GLU A 28 -10.82 -15.43 4.26
N GLY A 29 -9.53 -15.44 3.90
CA GLY A 29 -8.73 -16.64 3.69
C GLY A 29 -8.23 -17.32 4.98
N GLY A 30 -8.61 -16.81 6.16
CA GLY A 30 -8.20 -17.36 7.46
C GLY A 30 -6.79 -16.95 7.93
N PHE A 31 -6.17 -15.96 7.27
CA PHE A 31 -4.93 -15.36 7.74
C PHE A 31 -5.20 -14.19 8.68
N ILE A 32 -4.23 -13.86 9.51
CA ILE A 32 -4.18 -12.59 10.22
C ILE A 32 -3.07 -11.75 9.63
N VAL A 33 -3.37 -10.49 9.36
CA VAL A 33 -2.36 -9.49 9.03
C VAL A 33 -1.71 -8.97 10.31
N LYS A 34 -0.44 -9.31 10.52
CA LYS A 34 0.38 -8.86 11.65
C LYS A 34 1.11 -7.55 11.37
N GLY A 35 1.17 -7.13 10.11
CA GLY A 35 1.83 -5.90 9.72
C GLY A 35 1.69 -5.59 8.24
N LEU A 36 1.80 -4.30 7.94
CA LEU A 36 1.83 -3.75 6.60
C LEU A 36 2.92 -2.68 6.57
N ILE A 37 3.85 -2.80 5.61
CA ILE A 37 4.93 -1.84 5.39
C ILE A 37 5.09 -1.57 3.88
N PHE A 38 5.83 -0.52 3.54
CA PHE A 38 6.24 -0.21 2.17
C PHE A 38 7.75 -0.42 1.98
N SER A 39 8.17 -0.69 0.75
CA SER A 39 9.58 -0.79 0.38
C SER A 39 10.27 0.59 0.45
N PRO A 40 11.49 0.71 1.01
CA PRO A 40 12.21 1.99 1.06
C PRO A 40 12.75 2.46 -0.30
N ILE A 41 12.58 1.63 -1.34
CA ILE A 41 12.96 1.90 -2.74
C ILE A 41 11.76 1.63 -3.65
N LEU A 42 11.77 2.27 -4.83
CA LEU A 42 10.75 2.04 -5.84
C LEU A 42 11.03 0.74 -6.62
N GLY A 43 9.97 0.01 -6.91
CA GLY A 43 9.99 -1.18 -7.73
C GLY A 43 10.02 -0.89 -9.23
N ALA A 44 9.68 -1.92 -10.03
CA ALA A 44 9.66 -1.82 -11.48
C ALA A 44 8.83 -0.63 -11.97
N LYS A 45 9.39 0.14 -12.92
CA LYS A 45 8.77 1.34 -13.52
C LYS A 45 8.39 2.44 -12.51
N GLY A 46 8.96 2.40 -11.29
CA GLY A 46 8.73 3.41 -10.26
C GLY A 46 7.49 3.18 -9.40
N ASN A 47 6.97 1.95 -9.35
CA ASN A 47 5.86 1.62 -8.44
C ASN A 47 6.32 1.63 -6.98
N ILE A 48 5.44 2.04 -6.07
CA ILE A 48 5.62 1.79 -4.65
C ILE A 48 5.22 0.33 -4.39
N GLU A 49 6.07 -0.42 -3.71
CA GLU A 49 5.80 -1.81 -3.34
C GLU A 49 5.46 -1.89 -1.85
N PHE A 50 4.52 -2.77 -1.52
CA PHE A 50 4.04 -2.98 -0.15
C PHE A 50 4.18 -4.45 0.24
N PHE A 51 4.43 -4.70 1.52
CA PHE A 51 4.59 -6.03 2.07
C PHE A 51 3.62 -6.25 3.23
N PHE A 52 2.92 -7.37 3.18
CA PHE A 52 2.10 -7.87 4.28
C PHE A 52 2.89 -8.93 5.07
N HIS A 53 2.81 -8.86 6.40
CA HIS A 53 3.21 -9.94 7.29
C HIS A 53 1.96 -10.72 7.68
N LEU A 54 1.85 -11.97 7.20
CA LEU A 54 0.69 -12.83 7.39
C LEU A 54 0.99 -13.96 8.37
N SER A 55 -0.01 -14.33 9.17
CA SER A 55 0.03 -15.45 10.11
C SER A 55 -1.17 -16.36 9.88
N LEU A 56 -0.94 -17.68 9.87
CA LEU A 56 -2.00 -18.70 9.84
C LEU A 56 -2.54 -19.04 11.24
N ASN A 57 -1.88 -18.55 12.30
CA ASN A 57 -2.35 -18.76 13.67
C ASN A 57 -3.53 -17.81 13.91
N GLY A 58 -4.74 -18.38 13.93
CA GLY A 58 -6.03 -17.71 14.00
C GLY A 58 -6.21 -16.69 15.12
N GLY A 59 -7.28 -15.91 15.01
CA GLY A 59 -7.56 -14.72 15.81
C GLY A 59 -8.71 -13.93 15.17
N GLU A 60 -9.20 -12.92 15.87
CA GLU A 60 -10.36 -12.15 15.42
C GLU A 60 -10.02 -11.26 14.21
N PRO A 61 -10.99 -11.04 13.29
CA PRO A 61 -10.83 -10.07 12.21
C PRO A 61 -10.48 -8.68 12.73
N THR A 62 -9.66 -7.95 11.98
CA THR A 62 -9.31 -6.58 12.32
C THR A 62 -10.51 -5.66 12.03
N ALA A 63 -10.80 -4.71 12.92
CA ALA A 63 -11.89 -3.76 12.69
C ALA A 63 -11.63 -2.92 11.42
N ALA A 64 -12.68 -2.62 10.66
CA ALA A 64 -12.55 -1.91 9.39
C ALA A 64 -11.90 -0.53 9.54
N GLU A 65 -12.18 0.17 10.63
CA GLU A 65 -11.59 1.46 10.97
C GLU A 65 -10.08 1.33 11.22
N GLU A 66 -9.67 0.28 11.94
CA GLU A 66 -8.25 0.01 12.22
C GLU A 66 -7.49 -0.34 10.94
N ILE A 67 -8.09 -1.13 10.05
CA ILE A 67 -7.52 -1.41 8.72
C ILE A 67 -7.35 -0.10 7.94
N ALA A 68 -8.38 0.74 7.89
CA ALA A 68 -8.36 2.00 7.14
C ALA A 68 -7.29 2.96 7.66
N GLU A 69 -7.18 3.13 8.98
CA GLU A 69 -6.17 3.96 9.62
C GLU A 69 -4.75 3.46 9.31
N ARG A 70 -4.51 2.15 9.47
CA ARG A 70 -3.21 1.54 9.21
C ARG A 70 -2.79 1.68 7.76
N VAL A 71 -3.70 1.39 6.82
CA VAL A 71 -3.45 1.53 5.40
C VAL A 71 -3.20 2.99 5.03
N SER A 72 -3.99 3.94 5.55
CA SER A 72 -3.77 5.35 5.28
C SER A 72 -2.38 5.78 5.72
N TRP A 73 -2.00 5.45 6.96
CA TRP A 73 -0.69 5.81 7.50
C TRP A 73 0.47 5.27 6.66
N VAL A 74 0.44 3.97 6.30
CA VAL A 74 1.52 3.36 5.51
C VAL A 74 1.62 3.99 4.12
N VAL A 75 0.47 4.23 3.45
CA VAL A 75 0.46 4.81 2.10
C VAL A 75 0.93 6.26 2.13
N ASP A 76 0.44 7.06 3.07
CA ASP A 76 0.80 8.48 3.18
C ASP A 76 2.30 8.63 3.48
N GLU A 77 2.84 7.79 4.37
CA GLU A 77 4.28 7.77 4.68
C GLU A 77 5.13 7.34 3.47
N ALA A 78 4.70 6.31 2.74
CA ALA A 78 5.39 5.85 1.53
C ALA A 78 5.48 6.98 0.48
N HIS A 79 4.36 7.67 0.22
CA HIS A 79 4.33 8.79 -0.71
C HIS A 79 5.17 9.97 -0.23
N HIS A 80 5.18 10.26 1.07
CA HIS A 80 5.99 11.33 1.65
C HIS A 80 7.48 11.08 1.45
N LEU A 81 7.97 9.88 1.79
CA LEU A 81 9.40 9.54 1.76
C LEU A 81 9.93 9.30 0.35
N LEU A 82 9.14 8.65 -0.52
CA LEU A 82 9.61 8.29 -1.86
C LEU A 82 9.49 9.43 -2.87
N ARG A 83 8.58 10.41 -2.65
CA ARG A 83 8.58 11.66 -3.43
C ARG A 83 9.79 12.54 -3.14
N LYS A 84 10.28 12.57 -1.89
CA LYS A 84 11.49 13.34 -1.50
C LYS A 84 12.79 12.77 -2.08
N LYS A 85 12.83 11.48 -2.42
CA LYS A 85 14.00 10.81 -3.01
C LYS A 85 14.04 10.85 -4.54
N ALA A 86 12.96 11.24 -5.21
CA ALA A 86 13.01 11.47 -6.65
C ALA A 86 13.77 12.78 -6.91
N PRO A 87 14.96 12.76 -7.57
CA PRO A 87 15.62 14.00 -7.95
C PRO A 87 14.64 14.86 -8.74
N GLY A 88 14.58 16.15 -8.40
CA GLY A 88 13.57 17.08 -8.87
C GLY A 88 13.25 16.87 -10.34
N ARG A 89 11.98 16.61 -10.65
CA ARG A 89 11.44 16.91 -11.97
C ARG A 89 11.46 18.43 -12.09
N VAL A 90 12.57 18.94 -12.61
CA VAL A 90 12.60 20.28 -13.21
C VAL A 90 11.76 20.20 -14.48
N GLY A 91 10.77 21.09 -14.57
CA GLY A 91 9.91 21.31 -15.74
C GLY A 91 8.43 21.07 -15.43
N GLU A 92 7.50 22.01 -15.63
CA GLU A 92 7.51 23.32 -16.31
C GLU A 92 6.33 24.15 -15.75
N GLY A 93 6.45 25.49 -15.87
CA GLY A 93 5.37 26.48 -16.04
C GLY A 93 4.04 26.33 -15.32
#